data_AF-A0A5B2Z4R3-F1
#
_entry.id   AF-A0A5B2Z4R3-F1
#
_cell.length_a   1.000
_cell.length_b   1.000
_cell.length_c   1.000
_cell.angle_alpha   90.00
_cell.angle_beta   90.00
_cell.angle_gamma   90.00
#
_symmetry.space_group_name_H-M   'P 1'
#
loop_
_entity.id
_entity.type
_entity.pdbx_description
1 polymer ?
#
loop_
_entity_poly.entity_id
_entity_poly.type
_entity_poly.pdbx_seq_one_letter_code
_entity_poly.pdbx_strand_id
1 'polypeptide(L)'
;MPSKTDLNKPTICSIIVPRDQLNDLSPILIITCKFDIIRERVEKTLTNLESEIVVTVLTNHWTIHDFVMLNVVAETPAAREEIAQASRQLRKT
;
A
#
# COMPACT_ATOMS: atom_id res chain seq x y z
N MET A 1 12.64 -15.53 -25.97
CA MET A 1 11.33 -15.56 -25.28
C MET A 1 11.62 -15.54 -23.79
N PRO A 2 11.22 -14.51 -23.03
CA PRO A 2 11.44 -14.53 -21.58
C PRO A 2 10.73 -15.76 -21.00
N SER A 3 11.36 -16.43 -20.03
CA SER A 3 10.78 -17.61 -19.40
C SER A 3 9.43 -17.23 -18.78
N LYS A 4 8.44 -18.14 -18.87
CA LYS A 4 7.13 -17.95 -18.22
C LYS A 4 7.39 -17.83 -16.72
N THR A 5 7.43 -16.60 -16.23
CA THR A 5 7.62 -16.31 -14.82
C THR A 5 6.33 -16.72 -14.11
N ASP A 6 6.45 -17.60 -13.12
CA ASP A 6 5.32 -18.02 -12.32
C ASP A 6 4.83 -16.84 -11.47
N LEU A 7 3.71 -16.25 -11.89
CA LEU A 7 3.09 -15.09 -11.23
C LEU A 7 2.52 -15.43 -9.85
N ASN A 8 2.42 -16.73 -9.52
CA ASN A 8 1.92 -17.21 -8.23
C ASN A 8 3.03 -17.38 -7.19
N LYS A 9 4.16 -16.72 -7.38
CA LYS A 9 5.18 -16.62 -6.33
C LYS A 9 4.84 -15.49 -5.37
N PRO A 10 4.90 -15.70 -4.04
CA PRO A 10 4.67 -14.64 -3.04
C PRO A 10 5.58 -13.42 -3.20
N THR A 11 6.79 -13.60 -3.75
CA THR A 11 7.74 -12.52 -4.07
C THR A 11 7.30 -11.62 -5.24
N ILE A 12 6.33 -12.06 -6.04
CA ILE A 12 5.80 -11.32 -7.20
C ILE A 12 4.42 -10.76 -6.88
N CYS A 13 3.58 -11.55 -6.21
CA CYS A 13 2.22 -11.17 -5.86
C CYS A 13 2.02 -11.34 -4.36
N SER A 14 1.92 -10.23 -3.62
CA SER A 14 1.82 -10.28 -2.15
C SER A 14 0.48 -10.80 -1.62
N ILE A 15 -0.59 -10.76 -2.43
CA ILE A 15 -1.94 -11.20 -2.02
C ILE A 15 -2.01 -12.71 -1.69
N ILE A 16 -1.06 -13.49 -2.21
CA ILE A 16 -1.00 -14.94 -2.02
C ILE A 16 -0.01 -15.36 -0.92
N VAL A 17 0.59 -14.40 -0.20
CA VAL A 17 1.48 -14.71 0.92
C VAL A 17 0.66 -15.39 2.02
N PRO A 18 1.03 -16.60 2.45
CA PRO A 18 0.33 -17.27 3.54
C PRO A 18 0.64 -16.57 4.88
N ARG A 19 -0.35 -16.57 5.77
CA ARG A 19 -0.34 -15.81 7.03
C ARG A 19 0.85 -16.10 7.95
N ASP A 20 1.28 -17.36 7.99
CA ASP A 20 2.44 -17.80 8.76
C ASP A 20 3.72 -17.00 8.42
N GLN A 21 3.85 -16.50 7.19
CA GLN A 21 4.97 -15.68 6.73
C GLN A 21 4.86 -14.17 7.06
N LEU A 22 3.74 -13.71 7.64
CA LEU A 22 3.48 -12.30 7.93
C LEU A 22 3.80 -11.91 9.39
N ASN A 23 3.99 -12.89 10.29
CA ASN A 23 4.10 -12.68 11.74
C ASN A 23 5.26 -11.78 12.22
N ASP A 24 6.31 -11.59 11.43
CA ASP A 24 7.50 -10.81 11.80
C ASP A 24 7.58 -9.44 11.12
N LEU A 25 6.50 -8.98 10.48
CA LEU A 25 6.51 -7.68 9.82
C LEU A 25 6.38 -6.53 10.83
N SER A 26 7.17 -5.48 10.62
CA SER A 26 7.05 -4.22 11.37
C SER A 26 5.70 -3.54 11.09
N PRO A 27 5.23 -2.63 11.96
CA PRO A 27 4.00 -1.88 11.73
C PRO A 27 3.96 -1.24 10.34
N ILE A 28 2.83 -1.40 9.64
CA ILE A 28 2.71 -1.04 8.22
C ILE A 28 1.73 0.13 8.06
N LEU A 29 2.11 1.12 7.26
CA LEU A 29 1.22 2.16 6.75
C LEU A 29 0.94 1.89 5.27
N ILE A 30 -0.34 1.82 4.90
CA ILE A 30 -0.79 1.63 3.52
C ILE A 30 -1.68 2.81 3.13
N ILE A 31 -1.25 3.56 2.13
CA ILE A 31 -1.99 4.67 1.54
C ILE A 31 -2.51 4.22 0.18
N THR A 32 -3.81 4.38 -0.03
CA THR A 32 -4.51 4.04 -1.26
C THR A 32 -5.28 5.25 -1.78
N CYS A 33 -5.64 5.21 -3.05
CA CYS A 33 -6.48 6.23 -3.68
C CYS A 33 -7.71 5.58 -4.33
N LYS A 34 -8.83 6.31 -4.34
CA LYS A 34 -10.14 5.78 -4.75
C LYS A 34 -10.18 5.37 -6.23
N PHE A 35 -9.52 6.15 -7.09
CA PHE A 35 -9.51 5.94 -8.53
C PHE A 35 -8.25 5.21 -8.98
N ASP A 36 -8.04 4.02 -8.41
CA ASP A 36 -6.90 3.16 -8.72
C ASP A 36 -7.34 1.69 -8.88
N ILE A 37 -6.91 1.08 -9.98
CA ILE A 37 -7.21 -0.31 -10.31
C ILE A 37 -6.56 -1.29 -9.32
N ILE A 38 -5.46 -0.91 -8.65
CA ILE A 38 -4.78 -1.79 -7.70
C ILE A 38 -5.41 -1.76 -6.32
N ARG A 39 -6.29 -0.77 -6.04
CA ARG A 39 -6.88 -0.55 -4.71
C ARG A 39 -7.50 -1.81 -4.14
N GLU A 40 -8.39 -2.46 -4.90
CA GLU A 40 -9.09 -3.67 -4.43
C GLU A 40 -8.12 -4.82 -4.12
N ARG A 41 -7.01 -4.90 -4.86
CA ARG A 41 -5.99 -5.92 -4.63
C ARG A 41 -5.21 -5.66 -3.34
N VAL A 42 -4.89 -4.39 -3.07
CA VAL A 42 -4.27 -3.97 -1.81
C VAL A 42 -5.22 -4.22 -0.64
N GLU A 43 -6.47 -3.79 -0.75
CA GLU A 43 -7.50 -3.94 0.30
C GLU A 43 -7.74 -5.41 0.68
N LYS A 44 -7.75 -6.34 -0.29
CA LYS A 44 -7.84 -7.78 0.00
C LYS A 44 -6.64 -8.32 0.78
N THR A 45 -5.46 -7.75 0.58
CA THR A 45 -4.25 -8.16 1.30
C THR A 45 -4.27 -7.66 2.74
N LEU A 46 -4.91 -6.51 3.01
CA LEU A 46 -5.06 -5.95 4.36
C LEU A 46 -5.82 -6.88 5.30
N THR A 47 -6.88 -7.53 4.82
CA THR A 47 -7.65 -8.49 5.62
C THR A 47 -6.79 -9.65 6.16
N ASN A 48 -5.70 -9.99 5.47
CA ASN A 48 -4.76 -11.01 5.95
C ASN A 48 -3.70 -10.43 6.91
N LEU A 49 -3.37 -9.14 6.80
CA LEU A 49 -2.35 -8.48 7.61
C LEU A 49 -2.89 -7.94 8.94
N GLU A 50 -4.11 -7.41 8.96
CA GLU A 50 -4.74 -6.81 10.16
C GLU A 50 -4.96 -7.83 11.29
N SER A 51 -5.02 -9.13 10.98
CA SER A 51 -5.13 -10.18 12.00
C SER A 51 -3.84 -10.40 12.81
N GLU A 52 -2.70 -9.89 12.33
CA GLU A 52 -1.38 -10.26 12.85
C GLU A 52 -0.46 -9.05 13.12
N ILE A 53 -0.65 -7.93 12.42
CA ILE A 53 0.22 -6.75 12.50
C ILE A 53 -0.62 -5.47 12.65
N VAL A 54 -0.05 -4.43 13.27
CA VAL A 54 -0.64 -3.09 13.28
C VAL A 54 -0.57 -2.49 11.87
N VAL A 55 -1.71 -2.42 11.20
CA VAL A 55 -1.84 -1.82 9.87
C VAL A 55 -2.69 -0.55 9.95
N THR A 56 -2.17 0.56 9.43
CA THR A 56 -2.94 1.79 9.24
C THR A 56 -3.27 1.94 7.76
N VAL A 57 -4.56 2.07 7.44
CA VAL A 57 -5.06 2.17 6.06
C VAL A 57 -5.71 3.52 5.86
N LEU A 58 -5.31 4.22 4.81
CA LEU A 58 -5.89 5.49 4.40
C LEU A 58 -6.29 5.41 2.95
N THR A 59 -7.51 5.88 2.66
CA THR A 59 -8.01 5.96 1.29
C THR A 59 -8.38 7.39 0.97
N ASN A 60 -7.62 8.00 0.08
CA ASN A 60 -7.93 9.33 -0.39
C ASN A 60 -8.95 9.26 -1.53
N HIS A 61 -10.05 10.01 -1.39
CA HIS A 61 -11.24 9.85 -2.22
C HIS A 61 -11.19 10.61 -3.55
N TRP A 62 -10.24 11.52 -3.71
CA TRP A 62 -10.20 12.46 -4.83
C TRP A 62 -8.89 12.39 -5.63
N THR A 63 -8.17 11.28 -5.50
CA THR A 63 -6.85 11.10 -6.09
C THR A 63 -6.80 9.86 -6.99
N ILE A 64 -5.83 9.90 -7.90
CA ILE A 64 -5.50 8.81 -8.82
C ILE A 64 -4.22 8.12 -8.35
N HIS A 65 -3.84 7.05 -9.04
CA HIS A 65 -2.55 6.40 -8.84
C HIS A 65 -1.37 7.41 -8.86
N ASP A 66 -0.32 7.13 -8.10
CA ASP A 66 0.91 7.94 -7.99
C ASP A 66 0.73 9.43 -7.59
N PHE A 67 -0.41 9.82 -7.01
CA PHE A 67 -0.66 11.23 -6.67
C PHE A 67 0.35 11.86 -5.69
N VAL A 68 1.08 11.05 -4.91
CA VAL A 68 2.16 11.52 -4.01
C VAL A 68 3.51 11.67 -4.70
N MET A 69 3.66 11.15 -5.93
CA MET A 69 4.87 11.24 -6.75
C MET A 69 4.75 12.33 -7.83
N LEU A 70 3.57 12.49 -8.42
CA LEU A 70 3.37 13.35 -9.58
C LEU A 70 3.51 14.85 -9.24
N ASN A 71 4.53 15.49 -9.80
CA ASN A 71 4.79 16.93 -9.61
C ASN A 71 3.60 17.83 -9.96
N VAL A 72 2.80 17.46 -10.98
CA VAL A 72 1.64 18.25 -11.44
C VAL A 72 0.53 18.36 -10.39
N VAL A 73 0.45 17.43 -9.44
CA VAL A 73 -0.53 17.44 -8.34
C VAL A 73 0.12 17.58 -6.96
N ALA A 74 1.43 17.85 -6.89
CA ALA A 74 2.19 17.90 -5.64
C ALA A 74 1.67 18.96 -4.66
N GLU A 75 1.16 20.09 -5.17
CA GLU A 75 0.62 21.17 -4.35
C GLU A 75 -0.85 20.99 -3.96
N THR A 76 -1.48 19.88 -4.34
CA THR A 76 -2.84 19.58 -3.89
C THR A 76 -2.85 19.26 -2.39
N PRO A 77 -3.93 19.58 -1.65
CA PRO A 77 -4.04 19.26 -0.23
C PRO A 77 -3.86 17.76 0.03
N ALA A 78 -4.45 16.92 -0.83
CA ALA A 78 -4.34 15.47 -0.74
C ALA A 78 -2.89 14.98 -0.80
N ALA A 79 -2.10 15.42 -1.79
CA ALA A 79 -0.70 15.01 -1.90
C ALA A 79 0.13 15.48 -0.68
N ARG A 80 -0.05 16.75 -0.27
CA ARG A 80 0.69 17.34 0.86
C ARG A 80 0.37 16.68 2.19
N GLU A 81 -0.90 16.38 2.45
CA GLU A 81 -1.34 15.74 3.70
C GLU A 81 -0.82 14.32 3.83
N GLU A 82 -0.88 13.54 2.75
CA GLU A 82 -0.45 12.13 2.74
C GLU A 82 1.07 12.02 2.84
N ILE A 83 1.84 12.90 2.18
CA ILE A 83 3.29 13.00 2.37
C ILE A 83 3.61 13.36 3.83
N ALA A 84 2.90 14.33 4.40
CA ALA A 84 3.11 14.72 5.80
C ALA A 84 2.76 13.58 6.76
N GLN A 85 1.73 12.78 6.45
CA GLN A 85 1.32 11.62 7.22
C GLN A 85 2.35 10.49 7.17
N ALA A 86 2.80 10.12 5.97
CA ALA A 86 3.88 9.16 5.79
C ALA A 86 5.14 9.59 6.54
N SER A 87 5.52 10.87 6.40
CA SER A 87 6.67 11.45 7.11
C SER A 87 6.51 11.41 8.63
N ARG A 88 5.30 11.66 9.16
CA ARG A 88 5.02 11.55 10.60
C ARG A 88 5.13 10.10 11.08
N GLN A 89 4.67 9.14 10.28
CA GLN A 89 4.72 7.73 10.64
C GLN A 89 6.16 7.22 10.70
N LEU A 90 6.98 7.55 9.70
CA LEU A 90 8.39 7.16 9.64
C LEU A 90 9.23 7.74 10.80
N ARG A 91 8.81 8.87 11.38
CA ARG A 91 9.49 9.46 12.56
C ARG A 91 9.09 8.82 13.90
N LYS A 92 7.99 8.06 13.94
CA LYS A 92 7.49 7.41 15.16
C LYS A 92 8.10 6.03 15.39
N THR A 93 8.54 5.40 14.31
CA THR A 93 9.30 4.13 14.29
C THR A 93 10.76 4.38 14.60
#